data_AF-A0A817F9V1-F1
#
_entry.id   AF-A0A817F9V1-F1
#
_cell.length_a   1.000
_cell.length_b   1.000
_cell.length_c   1.000
_cell.angle_alpha   90.00
_cell.angle_beta   90.00
_cell.angle_gamma   90.00
#
_symmetry.space_group_name_H-M   'P 1'
#
loop_
_entity.id
_entity.type
_entity.pdbx_description
1 polymer ?
#
loop_
_entity_poly.entity_id
_entity_poly.type
_entity_poly.pdbx_seq_one_letter_code
_entity_poly.pdbx_strand_id
1 'polypeptide(L)'
;MSFLLLLFVTSFGNCICAQGISGVRSFEDTSVRWPGKIVQYRFGTDYKNTSDHNMIRAANGSYCYPSTCIKFVDHTTENWAAILSLNVTTCLQFGVIVHELMHVLGFLHEQSRPDRNNFIQVEWKNIHNWGRDQFYKYGKQGETCSACPKTTKQNLTTNEIKELNSCCDKNKVVSVFGGYDYGSIMHYEIKNGFGLKMDIDTMKSLKNVLPEVEIGQRTAMSPLDVEKVNEMYQCPSKEEKCITKSVSLREAKATGHSFALSAWDNTALLPDGEASVEKIRGIEES
;
A
#
# COMPACT_ATOMS: atom_id res chain seq x y z
N MET A 1 4.34 -21.68 -12.21
CA MET A 1 4.59 -21.93 -10.77
C MET A 1 3.45 -21.29 -10.00
N SER A 2 2.79 -22.03 -9.11
CA SER A 2 1.75 -21.46 -8.24
C SER A 2 2.44 -20.71 -7.10
N PHE A 3 2.21 -19.41 -6.99
CA PHE A 3 2.68 -18.62 -5.85
C PHE A 3 1.62 -18.67 -4.76
N LEU A 4 2.03 -18.78 -3.49
CA LEU A 4 1.13 -18.82 -2.33
C LEU A 4 1.64 -17.87 -1.23
N LEU A 5 0.74 -17.10 -0.63
CA LEU A 5 1.03 -16.22 0.50
C LEU A 5 0.75 -16.94 1.83
N LEU A 6 1.75 -17.06 2.70
CA LEU A 6 1.56 -17.49 4.07
C LEU A 6 1.30 -16.26 4.96
N LEU A 7 0.11 -16.18 5.55
CA LEU A 7 -0.22 -15.15 6.54
C LEU A 7 0.15 -15.67 7.92
N PHE A 8 1.17 -15.08 8.52
CA PHE A 8 1.55 -15.37 9.90
C PHE A 8 1.09 -14.23 10.80
N VAL A 9 0.20 -14.53 11.73
CA VAL A 9 -0.20 -13.57 12.76
C VAL A 9 0.65 -13.87 13.99
N THR A 10 1.52 -12.94 14.37
CA THR A 10 2.49 -13.11 15.46
C THR A 10 2.14 -12.23 16.66
N SER A 11 2.52 -12.67 17.86
CA SER A 11 2.56 -11.79 19.05
C SER A 11 3.86 -11.00 19.20
N PHE A 12 4.85 -11.21 18.30
CA PHE A 12 6.18 -10.62 18.36
C PHE A 12 6.63 -10.14 16.96
N GLY A 13 7.34 -9.01 16.88
CA GLY A 13 7.84 -8.43 15.63
C GLY A 13 7.02 -7.24 15.10
N ASN A 14 7.44 -6.62 14.01
CA ASN A 14 6.73 -5.48 13.38
C ASN A 14 5.77 -5.96 12.26
N CYS A 15 4.92 -5.07 11.74
CA CYS A 15 4.17 -5.31 10.51
C CYS A 15 5.17 -5.43 9.37
N ILE A 16 5.41 -6.64 8.87
CA ILE A 16 6.43 -6.89 7.85
C ILE A 16 5.88 -7.89 6.83
N CYS A 17 5.73 -7.43 5.59
CA CYS A 17 5.72 -8.30 4.42
C CYS A 17 7.14 -8.83 4.14
N ALA A 18 7.48 -9.94 4.80
CA ALA A 18 8.75 -10.63 4.62
C ALA A 18 8.67 -11.50 3.37
N GLN A 19 9.30 -11.00 2.30
CA GLN A 19 9.50 -11.67 1.01
C GLN A 19 8.23 -11.72 0.14
N GLY A 20 8.17 -10.79 -0.83
CA GLY A 20 7.58 -11.08 -2.13
C GLY A 20 8.67 -11.65 -3.04
N ILE A 21 8.26 -12.48 -3.98
CA ILE A 21 9.09 -13.21 -4.96
C ILE A 21 10.27 -12.33 -5.43
N SER A 22 11.50 -12.76 -5.13
CA SER A 22 12.76 -12.21 -5.68
C SER A 22 13.12 -10.74 -5.40
N GLY A 23 12.55 -10.05 -4.41
CA GLY A 23 12.96 -8.65 -4.13
C GLY A 23 12.64 -7.65 -5.25
N VAL A 24 11.82 -8.06 -6.22
CA VAL A 24 11.38 -7.32 -7.41
C VAL A 24 9.92 -6.94 -7.18
N ARG A 25 9.57 -5.64 -7.18
CA ARG A 25 8.26 -5.07 -6.78
C ARG A 25 7.77 -3.99 -7.76
N SER A 26 6.45 -3.95 -8.06
CA SER A 26 5.78 -3.05 -9.01
C SER A 26 6.40 -3.04 -10.42
N PHE A 27 6.31 -4.11 -11.20
CA PHE A 27 6.92 -4.19 -12.53
C PHE A 27 5.91 -4.25 -13.68
N GLU A 28 6.30 -3.68 -14.83
CA GLU A 28 5.75 -3.97 -16.16
C GLU A 28 5.85 -5.47 -16.50
N ASP A 29 6.88 -6.14 -15.99
CA ASP A 29 7.06 -7.58 -16.12
C ASP A 29 5.91 -8.34 -15.46
N THR A 30 5.09 -8.98 -16.27
CA THR A 30 3.94 -9.76 -15.81
C THR A 30 4.34 -11.04 -15.09
N SER A 31 5.57 -11.52 -15.27
CA SER A 31 6.05 -12.79 -14.70
C SER A 31 6.19 -12.77 -13.18
N VAL A 32 6.32 -11.58 -12.59
CA VAL A 32 6.43 -11.36 -11.14
C VAL A 32 5.09 -11.01 -10.49
N ARG A 33 3.99 -10.94 -11.26
CA ARG A 33 2.64 -10.68 -10.76
C ARG A 33 1.96 -11.99 -10.36
N TRP A 34 0.95 -11.90 -9.48
CA TRP A 34 0.14 -13.06 -9.08
C TRP A 34 -0.62 -13.65 -10.28
N PRO A 35 -0.38 -14.92 -10.66
CA PRO A 35 -1.02 -15.56 -11.80
C PRO A 35 -2.54 -15.58 -11.67
N GLY A 36 -3.23 -15.24 -12.76
CA GLY A 36 -4.69 -15.17 -12.78
C GLY A 36 -5.28 -14.11 -11.85
N LYS A 37 -4.47 -13.18 -11.30
CA LYS A 37 -4.90 -12.17 -10.31
C LYS A 37 -5.41 -12.78 -9.00
N ILE A 38 -4.98 -14.02 -8.72
CA ILE A 38 -5.39 -14.76 -7.53
C ILE A 38 -4.22 -14.81 -6.55
N VAL A 39 -4.42 -14.22 -5.37
CA VAL A 39 -3.52 -14.36 -4.23
C VAL A 39 -4.06 -15.49 -3.37
N GLN A 40 -3.51 -16.68 -3.53
CA GLN A 40 -3.81 -17.78 -2.62
C GLN A 40 -3.18 -17.48 -1.27
N TYR A 41 -3.91 -17.67 -0.17
CA TYR A 41 -3.37 -17.45 1.16
C TYR A 41 -3.82 -18.49 2.19
N ARG A 42 -3.07 -18.62 3.27
CA ARG A 42 -3.46 -19.42 4.44
C ARG A 42 -3.03 -18.77 5.73
N PHE A 43 -3.79 -18.98 6.80
CA PHE A 43 -3.37 -18.61 8.15
C PHE A 43 -2.36 -19.64 8.69
N GLY A 44 -1.36 -19.16 9.44
CA GLY A 44 -0.52 -20.01 10.26
C GLY A 44 -1.35 -20.84 11.24
N THR A 45 -0.90 -22.07 11.52
CA THR A 45 -1.63 -23.02 12.38
C THR A 45 -1.68 -22.60 13.85
N ASP A 46 -0.77 -21.73 14.24
CA ASP A 46 -0.49 -21.38 15.64
C ASP A 46 -1.39 -20.24 16.12
N TYR A 47 -2.00 -19.51 15.19
CA TYR A 47 -2.93 -18.42 15.49
C TYR A 47 -4.37 -18.83 15.14
N LYS A 48 -5.27 -18.82 16.13
CA LYS A 48 -6.63 -19.38 15.99
C LYS A 48 -7.74 -18.38 16.30
N ASN A 49 -7.43 -17.08 16.39
CA ASN A 49 -8.45 -16.07 16.68
C ASN A 49 -9.36 -15.85 15.46
N THR A 50 -10.61 -16.33 15.57
CA THR A 50 -11.62 -16.21 14.51
C THR A 50 -11.97 -14.77 14.17
N SER A 51 -12.01 -13.87 15.16
CA SER A 51 -12.35 -12.44 14.93
C SER A 51 -11.31 -11.77 14.03
N ASP A 52 -10.04 -12.01 14.33
CA ASP A 52 -8.94 -11.42 13.55
C ASP A 52 -8.84 -12.04 12.16
N HIS A 53 -9.05 -13.35 12.04
CA HIS A 53 -9.17 -14.00 10.75
C HIS A 53 -10.31 -13.41 9.91
N ASN A 54 -11.45 -13.07 10.53
CA ASN A 54 -12.57 -12.44 9.84
C ASN A 54 -12.23 -11.01 9.41
N MET A 55 -11.49 -10.24 10.22
CA MET A 55 -11.00 -8.92 9.83
C MET A 55 -10.03 -9.00 8.65
N ILE A 56 -9.11 -9.96 8.66
CA ILE A 56 -8.18 -10.19 7.55
C ILE A 56 -8.95 -10.59 6.28
N ARG A 57 -9.94 -11.49 6.38
CA ARG A 57 -10.82 -11.83 5.25
C ARG A 57 -11.62 -10.62 4.74
N ALA A 58 -12.06 -9.74 5.63
CA ALA A 58 -12.74 -8.51 5.23
C ALA A 58 -11.78 -7.57 4.46
N ALA A 59 -10.56 -7.36 4.95
CA ALA A 59 -9.53 -6.56 4.29
C ALA A 59 -9.13 -7.14 2.92
N ASN A 60 -9.01 -8.47 2.82
CA ASN A 60 -8.85 -9.19 1.56
C ASN A 60 -9.96 -8.86 0.55
N GLY A 61 -11.20 -8.72 1.04
CA GLY A 61 -12.37 -8.35 0.24
C GLY A 61 -12.30 -6.95 -0.37
N SER A 62 -11.57 -6.01 0.23
CA SER A 62 -11.41 -4.64 -0.27
C SER A 62 -10.76 -4.56 -1.65
N TYR A 63 -9.95 -5.57 -1.99
CA TYR A 63 -9.27 -5.67 -3.29
C TYR A 63 -10.12 -6.26 -4.38
N CYS A 64 -11.28 -6.81 -4.07
CA CYS A 64 -12.12 -7.45 -5.05
C CYS A 64 -13.13 -6.44 -5.65
N TYR A 65 -13.90 -6.85 -6.66
CA TYR A 65 -14.92 -6.04 -7.32
C TYR A 65 -15.90 -5.40 -6.32
N PRO A 66 -16.28 -4.10 -6.48
CA PRO A 66 -16.01 -3.24 -7.63
C PRO A 66 -14.66 -2.52 -7.63
N SER A 67 -13.83 -2.69 -6.59
CA SER A 67 -12.56 -1.98 -6.49
C SER A 67 -11.57 -2.46 -7.57
N THR A 68 -11.19 -3.74 -7.52
CA THR A 68 -10.21 -4.30 -8.47
C THR A 68 -10.60 -5.72 -8.90
N CYS A 69 -9.82 -6.33 -9.80
CA CYS A 69 -10.00 -7.71 -10.22
C CYS A 69 -9.20 -8.74 -9.39
N ILE A 70 -8.54 -8.30 -8.31
CA ILE A 70 -7.73 -9.17 -7.45
C ILE A 70 -8.62 -10.02 -6.54
N LYS A 71 -8.28 -11.31 -6.41
CA LYS A 71 -9.00 -12.26 -5.57
C LYS A 71 -8.06 -12.91 -4.57
N PHE A 72 -8.34 -12.71 -3.29
CA PHE A 72 -7.70 -13.46 -2.22
C PHE A 72 -8.51 -14.73 -1.94
N VAL A 73 -7.86 -15.89 -1.99
CA VAL A 73 -8.55 -17.19 -1.86
C VAL A 73 -7.85 -18.04 -0.80
N ASP A 74 -8.62 -18.55 0.16
CA ASP A 74 -8.15 -19.51 1.16
C ASP A 74 -7.58 -20.76 0.45
N HIS A 75 -6.38 -21.20 0.84
CA HIS A 75 -5.72 -22.38 0.30
C HIS A 75 -5.24 -23.32 1.40
N THR A 76 -5.19 -24.62 1.12
CA THR A 76 -4.91 -25.67 2.11
C THR A 76 -3.56 -26.37 1.94
N THR A 77 -2.84 -26.16 0.83
CA THR A 77 -1.55 -26.83 0.59
C THR A 77 -0.37 -26.12 1.27
N GLU A 78 0.73 -26.84 1.51
CA GLU A 78 1.87 -26.38 2.29
C GLU A 78 2.93 -25.56 1.52
N ASN A 79 2.88 -25.53 0.19
CA ASN A 79 3.89 -24.85 -0.63
C ASN A 79 3.68 -23.33 -0.65
N TRP A 80 4.46 -22.55 0.10
CA TRP A 80 4.38 -21.08 0.15
C TRP A 80 5.50 -20.37 -0.62
N ALA A 81 5.21 -19.16 -1.12
CA ALA A 81 6.11 -18.31 -1.92
C ALA A 81 6.39 -16.93 -1.27
N ALA A 82 5.57 -16.50 -0.32
CA ALA A 82 5.70 -15.22 0.39
C ALA A 82 5.18 -15.32 1.83
N ILE A 83 5.71 -14.53 2.77
CA ILE A 83 5.21 -14.43 4.15
C ILE A 83 4.75 -13.01 4.45
N LEU A 84 3.53 -12.86 4.97
CA LEU A 84 3.09 -11.60 5.58
C LEU A 84 2.94 -11.80 7.09
N SER A 85 3.75 -11.06 7.85
CA SER A 85 3.72 -11.06 9.31
C SER A 85 2.85 -9.89 9.80
N LEU A 86 1.73 -10.22 10.45
CA LEU A 86 0.85 -9.25 11.09
C LEU A 86 0.99 -9.38 12.61
N ASN A 87 1.59 -8.38 13.24
CA ASN A 87 1.63 -8.32 14.70
C ASN A 87 0.22 -8.00 15.26
N VAL A 88 -0.20 -8.79 16.25
CA VAL A 88 -1.53 -8.68 16.87
C VAL A 88 -1.83 -7.34 17.55
N THR A 89 -0.82 -6.64 18.08
CA THR A 89 -1.01 -5.39 18.82
C THR A 89 -0.90 -4.15 17.95
N THR A 90 -0.15 -4.20 16.86
CA THR A 90 0.14 -3.03 16.02
C THR A 90 -0.43 -3.10 14.61
N CYS A 91 -0.67 -4.30 14.07
CA CYS A 91 -1.02 -4.49 12.65
C CYS A 91 -2.45 -4.95 12.42
N LEU A 92 -3.14 -5.45 13.45
CA LEU A 92 -4.54 -5.90 13.35
C LEU A 92 -5.51 -4.71 13.39
N GLN A 93 -5.34 -3.83 12.41
CA GLN A 93 -6.27 -2.76 12.08
C GLN A 93 -6.63 -2.89 10.62
N PHE A 94 -7.89 -2.68 10.26
CA PHE A 94 -8.38 -2.95 8.92
C PHE A 94 -7.52 -2.30 7.81
N GLY A 95 -7.29 -0.99 7.88
CA GLY A 95 -6.50 -0.30 6.84
C GLY A 95 -5.00 -0.62 6.89
N VAL A 96 -4.45 -1.01 8.04
CA VAL A 96 -3.07 -1.52 8.10
C VAL A 96 -2.96 -2.88 7.39
N ILE A 97 -3.95 -3.76 7.56
CA ILE A 97 -4.00 -5.02 6.82
C ILE A 97 -4.10 -4.74 5.31
N VAL A 98 -4.97 -3.80 4.90
CA VAL A 98 -5.07 -3.38 3.50
C VAL A 98 -3.71 -2.88 2.98
N HIS A 99 -3.02 -1.99 3.70
CA HIS A 99 -1.67 -1.52 3.33
C HIS A 99 -0.69 -2.67 3.07
N GLU A 100 -0.62 -3.64 3.99
CA GLU A 100 0.26 -4.78 3.86
C GLU A 100 -0.12 -5.71 2.70
N LEU A 101 -1.41 -5.88 2.42
CA LEU A 101 -1.87 -6.63 1.27
C LEU A 101 -1.51 -5.91 -0.05
N MET A 102 -1.49 -4.58 -0.09
CA MET A 102 -1.00 -3.84 -1.26
C MET A 102 0.48 -4.08 -1.52
N HIS A 103 1.29 -4.20 -0.46
CA HIS A 103 2.69 -4.64 -0.57
C HIS A 103 2.83 -6.04 -1.16
N VAL A 104 1.92 -6.96 -0.81
CA VAL A 104 1.86 -8.32 -1.40
C VAL A 104 1.57 -8.25 -2.90
N LEU A 105 0.73 -7.32 -3.34
CA LEU A 105 0.44 -7.11 -4.75
C LEU A 105 1.61 -6.51 -5.53
N GLY A 106 2.61 -5.98 -4.83
CA GLY A 106 3.85 -5.47 -5.39
C GLY A 106 4.05 -3.97 -5.21
N PHE A 107 3.09 -3.24 -4.64
CA PHE A 107 3.23 -1.80 -4.44
C PHE A 107 4.21 -1.48 -3.32
N LEU A 108 4.88 -0.34 -3.45
CA LEU A 108 5.82 0.18 -2.46
C LEU A 108 5.35 1.57 -1.99
N HIS A 109 6.07 2.14 -1.02
CA HIS A 109 5.62 3.38 -0.38
C HIS A 109 5.66 4.58 -1.33
N GLU A 110 4.61 5.39 -1.30
CA GLU A 110 4.40 6.49 -2.25
C GLU A 110 5.47 7.58 -2.11
N GLN A 111 5.91 7.90 -0.88
CA GLN A 111 6.94 8.92 -0.62
C GLN A 111 8.35 8.58 -1.15
N SER A 112 8.54 7.32 -1.54
CA SER A 112 9.80 6.79 -2.06
C SER A 112 9.74 6.56 -3.58
N ARG A 113 8.68 7.01 -4.27
CA ARG A 113 8.62 6.95 -5.73
C ARG A 113 9.82 7.66 -6.40
N PRO A 114 10.25 7.21 -7.60
CA PRO A 114 11.33 7.87 -8.34
C PRO A 114 11.07 9.35 -8.65
N ASP A 115 9.80 9.73 -8.85
CA ASP A 115 9.31 11.07 -9.19
C ASP A 115 8.89 11.91 -7.96
N ARG A 116 9.01 11.39 -6.74
CA ARG A 116 8.48 12.01 -5.51
C ARG A 116 8.96 13.45 -5.28
N ASN A 117 10.16 13.82 -5.75
CA ASN A 117 10.72 15.17 -5.56
C ASN A 117 9.89 16.27 -6.26
N ASN A 118 8.98 15.91 -7.16
CA ASN A 118 8.05 16.86 -7.79
C ASN A 118 6.83 17.17 -6.90
N PHE A 119 6.63 16.37 -5.84
CA PHE A 119 5.42 16.36 -5.02
C PHE A 119 5.73 16.60 -3.54
N ILE A 120 6.83 16.05 -3.04
CA ILE A 120 7.26 16.24 -1.65
C ILE A 120 8.73 16.61 -1.56
N GLN A 121 9.05 17.34 -0.50
CA GLN A 121 10.40 17.57 -0.02
C GLN A 121 10.62 16.75 1.25
N VAL A 122 11.71 16.00 1.33
CA VAL A 122 12.11 15.31 2.56
C VAL A 122 12.96 16.23 3.41
N GLU A 123 12.57 16.40 4.67
CA GLU A 123 13.29 17.19 5.67
C GLU A 123 14.38 16.33 6.34
N TRP A 124 15.44 16.00 5.60
CA TRP A 124 16.49 15.06 6.03
C TRP A 124 17.17 15.38 7.36
N LYS A 125 17.23 16.67 7.72
CA LYS A 125 17.77 17.14 9.01
C LYS A 125 16.87 16.75 10.19
N ASN A 126 15.58 16.58 9.95
CA ASN A 126 14.57 16.23 10.94
C ASN A 126 14.45 14.71 11.15
N ILE A 127 15.09 13.91 10.30
CA ILE A 127 15.04 12.44 10.34
C ILE A 127 16.29 11.88 11.02
N HIS A 128 16.10 10.91 11.91
CA HIS A 128 17.20 10.14 12.50
C HIS A 128 18.06 9.49 11.43
N ASN A 129 19.39 9.56 11.57
CA ASN A 129 20.35 8.91 10.67
C ASN A 129 20.00 7.44 10.32
N TRP A 130 19.52 6.66 11.29
CA TRP A 130 19.16 5.24 11.13
C TRP A 130 17.82 5.00 10.40
N GLY A 131 16.99 6.02 10.21
CA GLY A 131 15.70 5.92 9.52
C GLY A 131 15.69 6.55 8.12
N ARG A 132 16.81 7.12 7.65
CA ARG A 132 16.85 7.83 6.36
C ARG A 132 16.65 6.92 5.16
N ASP A 133 17.05 5.66 5.26
CA ASP A 133 16.87 4.68 4.19
C ASP A 133 15.40 4.41 3.84
N GLN A 134 14.49 4.67 4.77
CA GLN A 134 13.04 4.57 4.57
C GLN A 134 12.50 5.65 3.60
N PHE A 135 13.26 6.72 3.37
CA PHE A 135 12.90 7.84 2.50
C PHE A 135 13.73 7.89 1.20
N TYR A 136 14.59 6.89 0.98
CA TYR A 136 15.34 6.77 -0.26
C TYR A 136 14.38 6.46 -1.39
N LYS A 137 14.57 7.15 -2.53
CA LYS A 137 13.79 6.87 -3.72
C LYS A 137 14.08 5.46 -4.20
N TYR A 138 13.09 4.82 -4.78
CA TYR A 138 13.28 3.60 -5.56
C TYR A 138 13.94 3.94 -6.90
N GLY A 139 14.70 3.00 -7.44
CA GLY A 139 15.14 3.06 -8.82
C GLY A 139 13.94 2.96 -9.77
N LYS A 140 14.02 3.59 -10.95
CA LYS A 140 12.99 3.47 -11.98
C LYS A 140 13.43 2.47 -13.04
N GLN A 141 12.52 1.58 -13.45
CA GLN A 141 12.81 0.60 -14.49
C GLN A 141 13.27 1.31 -15.77
N GLY A 142 14.35 0.81 -16.37
CA GLY A 142 14.96 1.38 -17.58
C GLY A 142 15.84 2.60 -17.34
N GLU A 143 15.98 3.08 -16.09
CA GLU A 143 16.81 4.24 -15.76
C GLU A 143 17.95 3.87 -14.80
N THR A 144 19.09 4.54 -14.94
CA THR A 144 20.20 4.42 -14.00
C THR A 144 20.09 5.48 -12.92
N CYS A 145 20.33 5.11 -11.66
CA CYS A 145 20.35 6.04 -10.54
C CYS A 145 21.57 5.83 -9.63
N SER A 146 22.04 6.90 -8.98
CA SER A 146 23.17 6.87 -8.06
C SER A 146 22.76 6.23 -6.73
N ALA A 147 23.61 5.37 -6.17
CA ALA A 147 23.30 4.72 -4.89
C ALA A 147 23.31 5.75 -3.75
N CYS A 148 22.34 5.64 -2.83
CA CYS A 148 22.28 6.54 -1.69
C CYS A 148 23.47 6.38 -0.73
N PRO A 149 24.05 7.49 -0.24
CA PRO A 149 25.15 7.44 0.70
C PRO A 149 24.69 6.85 2.03
N LYS A 150 25.51 5.97 2.62
CA LYS A 150 25.30 5.46 3.99
C LYS A 150 25.90 6.43 4.99
N THR A 151 25.22 7.57 5.19
CA THR A 151 25.67 8.58 6.16
C THR A 151 25.16 8.25 7.57
N THR A 152 26.09 8.04 8.49
CA THR A 152 25.79 7.81 9.92
C THR A 152 25.77 9.12 10.72
N LYS A 153 26.10 10.26 10.11
CA LYS A 153 26.13 11.56 10.80
C LYS A 153 24.72 12.13 10.90
N GLN A 154 24.36 12.69 12.05
CA GLN A 154 23.06 13.36 12.19
C GLN A 154 23.05 14.73 11.47
N ASN A 155 24.10 15.54 11.67
CA ASN A 155 24.20 16.86 11.05
C ASN A 155 24.66 16.74 9.59
N LEU A 156 23.78 17.09 8.67
CA LEU A 156 24.02 17.04 7.22
C LEU A 156 24.41 18.41 6.67
N THR A 157 25.40 18.41 5.80
CA THR A 157 25.75 19.54 4.93
C THR A 157 24.74 19.69 3.78
N THR A 158 24.73 20.86 3.14
CA THR A 158 23.88 21.11 1.96
C THR A 158 24.17 20.13 0.82
N ASN A 159 25.44 19.75 0.63
CA ASN A 159 25.84 18.81 -0.42
C ASN A 159 25.32 17.39 -0.13
N GLU A 160 25.44 16.91 1.12
CA GLU A 160 24.90 15.60 1.50
C GLU A 160 23.37 15.54 1.34
N ILE A 161 22.65 16.62 1.64
CA ILE A 161 21.21 16.71 1.39
C ILE A 161 20.88 16.64 -0.10
N LYS A 162 21.68 17.32 -0.94
CA LYS A 162 21.52 17.27 -2.40
C LYS A 162 21.77 15.86 -2.94
N GLU A 163 22.76 15.15 -2.41
CA GLU A 163 23.02 13.75 -2.74
C GLU A 163 21.86 12.85 -2.31
N LEU A 164 21.36 12.98 -1.08
CA LEU A 164 20.21 12.21 -0.58
C LEU A 164 18.93 12.45 -1.39
N ASN A 165 18.71 13.66 -1.91
CA ASN A 165 17.57 13.96 -2.78
C ASN A 165 17.71 13.39 -4.20
N SER A 166 18.93 13.16 -4.68
CA SER A 166 19.18 12.70 -6.06
C SER A 166 19.41 11.19 -6.18
N CYS A 167 19.76 10.53 -5.08
CA CYS A 167 20.06 9.10 -5.06
C CYS A 167 18.82 8.19 -5.05
N CYS A 168 19.07 6.88 -5.15
CA CYS A 168 18.07 5.81 -5.04
C CYS A 168 18.60 4.57 -4.29
N ASP A 169 17.68 3.70 -3.86
CA ASP A 169 17.96 2.31 -3.50
C ASP A 169 17.97 1.43 -4.77
N LYS A 170 19.17 1.05 -5.22
CA LYS A 170 19.36 0.22 -6.42
C LYS A 170 18.76 -1.18 -6.31
N ASN A 171 18.50 -1.67 -5.10
CA ASN A 171 17.91 -2.99 -4.89
C ASN A 171 16.39 -2.97 -4.99
N LYS A 172 15.78 -1.77 -5.04
CA LYS A 172 14.34 -1.57 -5.17
C LYS A 172 14.08 -0.77 -6.44
N VAL A 173 13.85 -1.48 -7.54
CA VAL A 173 13.48 -0.88 -8.82
C VAL A 173 11.98 -1.04 -9.02
N VAL A 174 11.30 -0.02 -9.53
CA VAL A 174 9.85 0.01 -9.76
C VAL A 174 9.50 0.59 -11.12
N SER A 175 8.39 0.15 -11.69
CA SER A 175 7.61 0.84 -12.71
C SER A 175 6.65 1.81 -12.03
N VAL A 176 6.41 2.95 -12.66
CA VAL A 176 5.54 4.00 -12.13
C VAL A 176 4.18 3.89 -12.81
N PHE A 177 3.15 3.56 -12.03
CA PHE A 177 1.75 3.50 -12.47
C PHE A 177 0.98 4.67 -11.87
N GLY A 178 0.06 5.26 -12.66
CA GLY A 178 -0.72 6.42 -12.26
C GLY A 178 0.08 7.65 -11.76
N GLY A 179 -0.68 8.66 -11.31
CA GLY A 179 -0.15 9.86 -10.68
C GLY A 179 0.39 9.62 -9.26
N TYR A 180 1.13 10.61 -8.74
CA TYR A 180 1.50 10.64 -7.32
C TYR A 180 0.26 10.91 -6.47
N ASP A 181 0.04 10.10 -5.44
CA ASP A 181 -1.17 10.15 -4.64
C ASP A 181 -0.89 10.42 -3.15
N TYR A 182 -1.17 11.66 -2.73
CA TYR A 182 -1.06 12.08 -1.33
C TYR A 182 -1.98 11.29 -0.38
N GLY A 183 -3.15 10.87 -0.86
CA GLY A 183 -4.13 10.11 -0.09
C GLY A 183 -3.92 8.60 -0.12
N SER A 184 -2.84 8.13 -0.77
CA SER A 184 -2.56 6.72 -0.90
C SER A 184 -2.41 6.06 0.48
N ILE A 185 -2.98 4.87 0.62
CA ILE A 185 -2.78 4.05 1.82
C ILE A 185 -1.29 3.66 1.98
N MET A 186 -0.50 3.78 0.90
CA MET A 186 0.94 3.50 0.86
C MET A 186 1.81 4.73 1.18
N HIS A 187 1.22 5.90 1.38
CA HIS A 187 1.97 7.10 1.75
C HIS A 187 2.27 7.10 3.26
N TYR A 188 3.48 7.49 3.65
CA TYR A 188 3.81 7.76 5.06
C TYR A 188 3.18 9.07 5.53
N GLU A 189 2.87 9.15 6.82
CA GLU A 189 2.52 10.42 7.45
C GLU A 189 3.66 11.44 7.31
N ILE A 190 3.31 12.72 7.21
CA ILE A 190 4.28 13.83 7.13
C ILE A 190 5.04 14.03 8.43
N LYS A 191 4.37 13.79 9.56
CA LYS A 191 4.89 14.04 10.90
C LYS A 191 5.45 12.76 11.50
N ASN A 192 6.43 12.92 12.39
CA ASN A 192 6.97 11.89 13.29
C ASN A 192 7.67 10.69 12.65
N GLY A 193 7.39 10.32 11.40
CA GLY A 193 8.00 9.18 10.74
C GLY A 193 9.54 9.25 10.77
N PHE A 194 10.15 8.47 11.67
CA PHE A 194 11.60 8.48 11.97
C PHE A 194 12.15 9.86 12.38
N GLY A 195 11.29 10.75 12.89
CA GLY A 195 11.63 12.11 13.30
C GLY A 195 12.49 12.17 14.57
N LEU A 196 13.33 13.20 14.66
CA LEU A 196 14.23 13.44 15.81
C LEU A 196 13.52 13.77 17.13
N LYS A 197 12.27 14.20 17.05
CA LYS A 197 11.44 14.59 18.19
C LYS A 197 9.97 14.42 17.82
N MET A 198 9.10 14.48 18.82
CA MET A 198 7.67 14.51 18.60
C MET A 198 7.25 15.79 17.87
N ASP A 199 6.20 15.66 17.07
CA ASP A 199 5.57 16.73 16.30
C ASP A 199 6.54 17.48 15.37
N ILE A 200 7.42 16.71 14.70
CA ILE A 200 8.32 17.23 13.68
C ILE A 200 7.93 16.73 12.30
N ASP A 201 7.89 17.63 11.33
CA ASP A 201 7.69 17.28 9.93
C ASP A 201 8.96 16.64 9.38
N THR A 202 8.84 15.44 8.82
CA THR A 202 9.92 14.75 8.10
C THR A 202 9.77 14.86 6.60
N MET A 203 8.59 15.31 6.14
CA MET A 203 8.30 15.63 4.75
C MET A 203 7.48 16.92 4.65
N LYS A 204 7.43 17.52 3.46
CA LYS A 204 6.57 18.66 3.16
C LYS A 204 5.98 18.51 1.77
N SER A 205 4.69 18.80 1.59
CA SER A 205 4.09 18.87 0.27
C SER A 205 4.57 20.09 -0.52
N LEU A 206 4.85 19.89 -1.80
CA LEU A 206 5.24 20.94 -2.76
C LEU A 206 4.07 21.39 -3.65
N LYS A 207 2.99 20.60 -3.67
CA LYS A 207 1.74 20.91 -4.37
C LYS A 207 0.63 21.21 -3.37
N ASN A 208 -0.39 21.92 -3.82
CA ASN A 208 -1.60 22.12 -3.02
C ASN A 208 -2.31 20.77 -2.85
N VAL A 209 -2.59 20.41 -1.59
CA VAL A 209 -3.28 19.18 -1.25
C VAL A 209 -4.67 19.57 -0.78
N LEU A 210 -5.70 18.93 -1.34
CA LEU A 210 -7.08 19.22 -0.97
C LEU A 210 -7.29 18.99 0.54
N PRO A 211 -8.06 19.84 1.24
CA PRO A 211 -8.22 19.77 2.70
C PRO A 211 -8.74 18.43 3.23
N GLU A 212 -9.50 17.69 2.43
CA GLU A 212 -10.06 16.38 2.75
C GLU A 212 -9.05 15.23 2.59
N VAL A 213 -7.90 15.47 1.97
CA VAL A 213 -6.87 14.44 1.74
C VAL A 213 -5.93 14.39 2.93
N GLU A 214 -6.09 13.34 3.74
CA GLU A 214 -5.19 13.05 4.85
C GLU A 214 -3.97 12.24 4.37
N ILE A 215 -2.79 12.86 4.45
CA ILE A 215 -1.52 12.21 4.10
C ILE A 215 -1.09 11.28 5.23
N GLY A 216 -0.93 10.00 4.89
CA GLY A 216 -0.61 8.96 5.87
C GLY A 216 -1.82 8.20 6.41
N GLN A 217 -3.01 8.41 5.83
CA GLN A 217 -4.21 7.68 6.23
C GLN A 217 -4.02 6.15 6.19
N ARG A 218 -4.68 5.46 7.13
CA ARG A 218 -4.71 3.99 7.24
C ARG A 218 -6.14 3.48 7.41
N THR A 219 -7.05 4.04 6.61
CA THR A 219 -8.48 3.71 6.64
C THR A 219 -8.86 2.78 5.49
N ALA A 220 -8.55 3.16 4.24
CA ALA A 220 -8.91 2.41 3.03
C ALA A 220 -7.99 2.77 1.85
N MET A 221 -8.06 2.00 0.76
CA MET A 221 -7.42 2.38 -0.51
C MET A 221 -8.04 3.68 -1.05
N SER A 222 -7.20 4.56 -1.57
CA SER A 222 -7.68 5.72 -2.32
C SER A 222 -8.24 5.29 -3.70
N PRO A 223 -8.98 6.18 -4.40
CA PRO A 223 -9.34 5.94 -5.79
C PRO A 223 -8.13 5.70 -6.72
N LEU A 224 -7.01 6.40 -6.48
CA LEU A 224 -5.80 6.23 -7.27
C LEU A 224 -5.04 4.94 -6.92
N ASP A 225 -5.10 4.46 -5.66
CA ASP A 225 -4.58 3.14 -5.30
C ASP A 225 -5.30 2.05 -6.10
N VAL A 226 -6.63 2.15 -6.18
CA VAL A 226 -7.47 1.25 -6.97
C VAL A 226 -7.13 1.31 -8.46
N GLU A 227 -7.00 2.51 -9.02
CA GLU A 227 -6.60 2.72 -10.42
C GLU A 227 -5.23 2.09 -10.71
N LYS A 228 -4.24 2.33 -9.86
CA LYS A 228 -2.90 1.76 -9.98
C LYS A 228 -2.91 0.23 -9.96
N VAL A 229 -3.69 -0.39 -9.07
CA VAL A 229 -3.84 -1.86 -9.05
C VAL A 229 -4.49 -2.34 -10.34
N ASN A 230 -5.54 -1.67 -10.81
CA ASN A 230 -6.24 -2.02 -12.04
C ASN A 230 -5.36 -1.87 -13.29
N GLU A 231 -4.55 -0.81 -13.36
CA GLU A 231 -3.56 -0.59 -14.41
C GLU A 231 -2.50 -1.69 -14.38
N MET A 232 -1.88 -1.93 -13.21
CA MET A 232 -0.82 -2.92 -13.06
C MET A 232 -1.33 -4.35 -13.31
N TYR A 233 -2.54 -4.71 -12.89
CA TYR A 233 -3.08 -6.07 -13.13
C TYR A 233 -3.94 -6.17 -14.39
N GLN A 234 -4.03 -5.11 -15.20
CA GLN A 234 -4.84 -5.06 -16.42
C GLN A 234 -6.26 -5.59 -16.14
N CYS A 235 -6.91 -5.01 -15.15
CA CYS A 235 -8.24 -5.42 -14.75
C CYS A 235 -9.27 -5.05 -15.84
N PRO A 236 -10.19 -5.97 -16.17
CA PRO A 236 -11.21 -5.69 -17.17
C PRO A 236 -12.19 -4.63 -16.65
N SER A 237 -12.72 -3.81 -17.55
CA SER A 237 -13.75 -2.80 -17.25
C SER A 237 -15.13 -3.38 -16.94
N LYS A 238 -15.31 -4.70 -17.05
CA LYS A 238 -16.60 -5.38 -16.85
C LYS A 238 -16.57 -6.40 -15.71
N GLU A 239 -17.61 -6.29 -14.90
CA GLU A 239 -18.01 -7.03 -13.70
C GLU A 239 -17.56 -8.49 -13.58
N GLU A 240 -16.60 -8.76 -12.70
CA GLU A 240 -16.45 -10.07 -12.06
C GLU A 240 -16.76 -9.95 -10.57
N LYS A 241 -17.96 -10.37 -10.17
CA LYS A 241 -18.39 -10.36 -8.76
C LYS A 241 -17.42 -11.17 -7.88
N CYS A 242 -17.14 -10.64 -6.70
CA CYS A 242 -16.43 -11.37 -5.65
C CYS A 242 -17.21 -12.61 -5.24
N ILE A 243 -16.56 -13.77 -5.28
CA ILE A 243 -17.10 -14.96 -4.62
C ILE A 243 -16.73 -14.85 -3.14
N THR A 244 -17.39 -13.93 -2.41
CA THR A 244 -17.51 -14.10 -0.97
C THR A 244 -18.63 -15.11 -0.77
N LYS A 245 -18.34 -16.27 -0.17
CA LYS A 245 -19.41 -17.04 0.46
C LYS A 245 -20.07 -16.07 1.43
N SER A 246 -21.32 -15.75 1.18
CA SER A 246 -22.13 -14.82 1.97
C SER A 246 -22.02 -15.17 3.46
N VAL A 247 -21.14 -14.50 4.19
CA VAL A 247 -21.24 -14.43 5.64
C VAL A 247 -22.54 -13.66 5.87
N SER A 248 -23.49 -14.31 6.52
CA SER A 248 -24.82 -13.73 6.64
C SER A 248 -24.71 -12.41 7.42
N LEU A 249 -25.43 -11.38 6.97
CA LEU A 249 -25.54 -10.07 7.66
C LEU A 249 -25.95 -10.17 9.14
N ARG A 250 -26.35 -11.36 9.62
CA ARG A 250 -26.66 -11.64 11.02
C ARG A 250 -25.42 -11.82 11.89
N GLU A 251 -24.29 -12.24 11.34
CA GLU A 251 -23.08 -12.53 12.14
C GLU A 251 -22.22 -11.28 12.40
N ALA A 252 -22.23 -10.29 11.49
CA ALA A 252 -21.49 -9.04 11.68
C ALA A 252 -22.13 -8.08 12.70
N LYS A 253 -23.43 -8.19 12.96
CA LYS A 253 -24.13 -7.36 13.97
C LYS A 253 -23.85 -7.79 15.42
N ALA A 254 -23.30 -8.98 15.65
CA ALA A 254 -23.11 -9.53 16.99
C ALA A 254 -21.83 -9.05 17.69
N THR A 255 -20.88 -8.43 16.98
CA THR A 255 -19.55 -8.05 17.51
C THR A 255 -19.39 -6.57 17.87
N GLY A 256 -20.50 -5.81 18.01
CA GLY A 256 -20.47 -4.49 18.65
C GLY A 256 -19.70 -3.38 17.91
N HIS A 257 -19.30 -3.58 16.65
CA HIS A 257 -18.66 -2.56 15.84
C HIS A 257 -19.68 -1.94 14.86
N SER A 258 -20.36 -0.86 15.26
CA SER A 258 -21.32 -0.15 14.40
C SER A 258 -20.69 0.88 13.45
N PHE A 259 -19.39 0.80 13.17
CA PHE A 259 -18.69 1.75 12.31
C PHE A 259 -17.92 1.02 11.20
N ALA A 260 -18.64 0.47 10.22
CA ALA A 260 -18.05 0.02 8.94
C ALA A 260 -19.09 -0.33 7.85
N LEU A 261 -20.39 -0.29 8.13
CA LEU A 261 -21.42 -0.65 7.12
C LEU A 261 -22.09 0.55 6.45
N SER A 262 -21.90 1.78 6.93
CA SER A 262 -22.50 2.98 6.32
C SER A 262 -21.73 3.53 5.12
N ALA A 263 -20.53 3.03 4.82
CA ALA A 263 -19.76 3.43 3.64
C ALA A 263 -20.06 2.57 2.39
N TRP A 264 -20.85 1.50 2.54
CA TRP A 264 -21.10 0.50 1.49
C TRP A 264 -22.59 0.36 1.15
N ASP A 265 -23.41 1.33 1.55
CA ASP A 265 -24.77 1.50 1.05
C ASP A 265 -24.77 2.52 -0.10
N ASN A 266 -24.10 2.18 -1.20
CA ASN A 266 -24.31 2.86 -2.48
C ASN A 266 -25.22 2.00 -3.35
N THR A 267 -26.50 1.98 -2.96
CA THR A 267 -27.58 2.06 -3.93
C THR A 267 -27.48 3.42 -4.64
N ALA A 268 -26.54 3.52 -5.58
CA ALA A 268 -26.53 4.54 -6.61
C ALA A 268 -26.29 3.83 -7.96
N LEU A 269 -27.31 3.08 -8.37
CA LEU A 269 -27.70 3.11 -9.77
C LEU A 269 -27.81 4.59 -10.14
N LEU A 270 -26.92 5.10 -10.99
CA LEU A 270 -27.28 6.28 -11.76
C LEU A 270 -28.14 5.78 -12.92
N PRO A 271 -29.43 6.17 -13.01
CA PRO A 271 -30.15 6.12 -14.26
C PRO A 271 -29.60 7.25 -15.15
N ASP A 272 -29.24 6.89 -16.38
CA ASP A 272 -29.03 7.74 -17.56
C ASP A 272 -28.39 9.12 -17.35
N GLY A 273 -27.13 9.28 -17.75
CA GLY A 273 -26.55 10.59 -17.97
C GLY A 273 -25.03 10.60 -17.91
N GLU A 274 -24.41 10.91 -19.06
CA GLU A 274 -22.99 11.20 -19.20
C GLU A 274 -22.48 12.14 -18.09
N ALA A 275 -21.45 11.71 -17.37
CA ALA A 275 -20.54 12.61 -16.68
C ALA A 275 -19.11 12.16 -16.98
N SER A 276 -18.45 13.01 -17.78
CA SER A 276 -17.10 12.95 -18.32
C SER A 276 -16.01 12.52 -17.33
N VAL A 277 -15.09 11.71 -17.85
CA VAL A 277 -13.81 11.22 -17.27
C VAL A 277 -12.84 12.34 -16.84
N GLU A 278 -13.22 13.61 -16.88
CA GLU A 278 -12.32 14.75 -16.63
C GLU A 278 -12.29 15.29 -15.19
N LYS A 279 -13.08 14.77 -14.25
CA LYS A 279 -13.17 15.34 -12.89
C LYS A 279 -12.32 14.65 -11.81
N ILE A 280 -11.53 13.63 -12.14
CA ILE A 280 -10.59 12.93 -11.24
C ILE A 280 -9.13 13.32 -11.56
N ARG A 281 -8.90 14.57 -11.97
CA ARG A 281 -7.56 15.15 -12.05
C ARG A 281 -7.42 16.18 -10.93
N GLY A 282 -6.94 15.73 -9.78
CA GLY A 282 -6.54 16.58 -8.65
C GLY A 282 -5.26 17.40 -8.91
N ILE A 283 -5.15 17.98 -10.10
CA ILE A 283 -4.10 18.93 -10.47
C ILE A 283 -4.81 20.03 -11.25
N GLU A 284 -5.17 21.13 -10.57
CA GLU A 284 -5.41 22.38 -11.28
C GLU A 284 -4.05 22.92 -11.75
N GLU A 285 -3.86 22.98 -13.06
CA GLU A 285 -2.77 23.75 -13.66
C GLU A 285 -3.06 25.24 -13.49
N SER A 286 -2.24 25.91 -12.68
CA SER A 286 -1.90 27.34 -12.83
C SER A 286 -0.54 27.62 -12.18
#